data_AF-A0A4Q6F5W2-F1
#
_entry.id   AF-A0A4Q6F5W2-F1
#
_cell.length_a   1.000
_cell.length_b   1.000
_cell.length_c   1.000
_cell.angle_alpha   90.00
_cell.angle_beta   90.00
_cell.angle_gamma   90.00
#
_symmetry.space_group_name_H-M   'P 1'
#
loop_
_entity.id
_entity.type
_entity.pdbx_description
1 polymer ?
#
loop_
_entity_poly.entity_id
_entity_poly.type
_entity_poly.pdbx_seq_one_letter_code
_entity_poly.pdbx_strand_id
1 'polypeptide(L)'
;MNFMLLVNDTGSKAFPPDANGLTIVGALLSGRAKPSPEEAQKKFASRSDWVRKKLMGQGITDTGVQDAIVAYDTASYAAERDLSDKYATIFVSIAQNLFTDAQLTSSTNEFRAFVGDEKDRREVAYGDLSQKIELARNPRLDATLMTLGLVGNERLLVASSNHVSGSMKLQVEFDSGNDDGDDDQEDDDDDQ
;
A
#
# COMPACT_ATOMS: atom_id res chain seq x y z
N MET A 1 -19.35 -1.68 29.06
CA MET A 1 -18.00 -1.40 28.53
C MET A 1 -17.38 -2.72 28.17
N ASN A 2 -17.33 -3.06 26.88
CA ASN A 2 -16.80 -4.34 26.41
C ASN A 2 -15.31 -4.15 26.14
N PHE A 3 -14.46 -4.83 26.91
CA PHE A 3 -13.01 -4.88 26.66
C PHE A 3 -12.75 -5.96 25.61
N MET A 4 -12.32 -5.56 24.42
CA MET A 4 -11.87 -6.49 23.39
C MET A 4 -10.42 -6.89 23.71
N LEU A 5 -10.26 -8.07 24.32
CA LEU A 5 -8.98 -8.72 24.54
C LEU A 5 -8.43 -9.22 23.20
N LEU A 6 -7.48 -8.48 22.62
CA LEU A 6 -6.58 -9.02 21.60
C LEU A 6 -5.54 -9.90 22.28
N VAL A 7 -5.74 -11.21 22.18
CA VAL A 7 -4.73 -12.21 22.55
C VAL A 7 -3.67 -12.21 21.46
N ASN A 8 -2.58 -11.48 21.68
CA ASN A 8 -1.31 -11.75 21.01
C ASN A 8 -0.48 -12.65 21.95
N ASP A 9 0.05 -13.74 21.42
CA ASP A 9 0.81 -14.79 22.15
C ASP A 9 2.22 -14.33 22.63
N THR A 10 2.37 -13.03 22.87
CA THR A 10 3.56 -12.40 23.46
C THR A 10 3.12 -11.31 24.43
N GLY A 11 2.53 -11.71 25.56
CA GLY A 11 2.37 -10.87 26.75
C GLY A 11 1.52 -9.61 26.58
N SER A 12 0.24 -9.69 26.98
CA SER A 12 -0.68 -8.56 27.03
C SER A 12 -0.16 -7.42 27.93
N LYS A 13 0.44 -6.39 27.33
CA LYS A 13 0.52 -5.08 27.98
C LYS A 13 -0.74 -4.30 27.64
N ALA A 14 -1.61 -4.14 28.63
CA ALA A 14 -2.66 -3.13 28.58
C ALA A 14 -1.99 -1.76 28.37
N PHE A 15 -2.23 -1.13 27.22
CA PHE A 15 -1.78 0.24 26.98
C PHE A 15 -2.74 1.20 27.69
N PRO A 16 -2.25 2.08 28.57
CA PRO A 16 -3.12 2.99 29.31
C PRO A 16 -3.77 4.02 28.36
N PRO A 17 -5.00 4.50 28.67
CA PRO A 17 -5.78 5.40 27.81
C PRO A 17 -5.21 6.83 27.69
N ASP A 18 -4.09 7.13 28.34
CA ASP A 18 -3.34 8.38 28.25
C ASP A 18 -2.12 8.29 27.31
N ALA A 19 -1.83 7.10 26.77
CA ALA A 19 -0.77 6.93 25.79
C ALA A 19 -1.17 7.63 24.50
N ASN A 20 -0.54 8.78 24.23
CA ASN A 20 -0.62 9.52 22.97
C ASN A 20 -0.87 8.58 21.80
N GLY A 21 -2.05 8.63 21.17
CA GLY A 21 -2.44 7.69 20.11
C GLY A 21 -1.37 7.55 19.01
N LEU A 22 -0.59 8.60 18.76
CA LEU A 22 0.60 8.59 17.90
C LEU A 22 1.67 7.55 18.29
N THR A 23 1.90 7.31 19.59
CA THR A 23 2.84 6.31 20.09
C THR A 23 2.33 4.88 19.86
N ILE A 24 1.02 4.65 20.02
CA ILE A 24 0.40 3.34 19.75
C ILE A 24 0.36 3.06 18.25
N VAL A 25 -0.04 4.05 17.43
CA VAL A 25 0.02 3.95 15.96
C VAL A 25 1.45 3.71 15.51
N GLY A 26 2.41 4.42 16.10
CA GLY A 26 3.84 4.21 15.87
C GLY A 26 4.26 2.78 16.17
N ALA A 27 3.86 2.21 17.32
CA ALA A 27 4.14 0.83 17.69
C ALA A 27 3.49 -0.17 16.73
N LEU A 28 2.22 0.04 16.36
CA LEU A 28 1.47 -0.87 15.50
C LEU A 28 1.95 -0.85 14.05
N LEU A 29 2.28 0.34 13.53
CA LEU A 29 2.92 0.50 12.24
C LEU A 29 4.38 0.01 12.28
N SER A 30 5.09 0.12 13.41
CA SER A 30 6.46 -0.41 13.55
C SER A 30 6.53 -1.94 13.60
N GLY A 31 5.41 -2.62 13.89
CA GLY A 31 5.26 -4.06 13.67
C GLY A 31 5.39 -4.46 12.19
N ARG A 32 5.13 -3.52 11.26
CA ARG A 32 5.69 -3.56 9.91
C ARG A 32 7.05 -2.87 9.98
N ALA A 33 8.12 -3.64 10.11
CA ALA A 33 9.47 -3.08 10.13
C ALA A 33 9.64 -2.10 8.95
N LYS A 34 9.83 -0.80 9.25
CA LYS A 34 10.22 0.17 8.22
C LYS A 34 11.51 -0.38 7.61
N PRO A 35 11.61 -0.46 6.26
CA PRO A 35 12.79 -1.00 5.65
C PRO A 35 14.01 -0.26 6.19
N SER A 36 15.05 -1.00 6.54
CA SER A 36 16.31 -0.37 6.97
C SER A 36 16.79 0.60 5.88
N PRO A 37 17.63 1.60 6.20
CA PRO A 37 18.19 2.48 5.17
C PRO A 37 18.82 1.71 4.00
N GLU A 38 19.47 0.58 4.30
CA GLU A 38 20.05 -0.33 3.30
C GLU A 38 18.97 -1.00 2.44
N GLU A 39 17.89 -1.50 3.03
CA GLU A 39 16.78 -2.11 2.29
C GLU A 39 16.03 -1.10 1.43
N ALA A 40 15.83 0.12 1.94
CA ALA A 40 15.26 1.21 1.18
C ALA A 40 16.14 1.52 -0.03
N GLN A 41 17.45 1.63 0.16
CA GLN A 41 18.41 1.87 -0.92
C GLN A 41 18.40 0.72 -1.95
N LYS A 42 18.36 -0.54 -1.51
CA LYS A 42 18.22 -1.71 -2.39
C LYS A 42 16.92 -1.66 -3.20
N LYS A 43 15.81 -1.24 -2.60
CA LYS A 43 14.53 -1.06 -3.31
C LYS A 43 14.60 0.04 -4.36
N PHE A 44 15.19 1.19 -4.04
CA PHE A 44 15.40 2.27 -5.00
C PHE A 44 16.31 1.85 -6.15
N ALA A 45 17.41 1.15 -5.86
CA ALA A 45 18.32 0.62 -6.88
C ALA A 45 17.62 -0.39 -7.79
N SER A 46 16.90 -1.35 -7.20
CA SER A 46 16.14 -2.36 -7.95
C SER A 46 15.07 -1.73 -8.84
N ARG A 47 14.38 -0.70 -8.34
CA ARG A 47 13.39 0.06 -9.12
C ARG A 47 14.03 0.82 -10.29
N SER A 48 15.14 1.52 -10.02
CA SER A 48 15.90 2.24 -11.04
C SER A 48 16.37 1.29 -12.16
N ASP A 49 16.90 0.13 -11.81
CA ASP A 49 17.34 -0.88 -12.77
C ASP A 49 16.17 -1.46 -13.57
N TRP A 50 15.02 -1.68 -12.92
CA TRP A 50 13.80 -2.09 -13.60
C TRP A 50 13.34 -1.05 -14.62
N VAL A 51 13.32 0.24 -14.25
CA VAL A 51 12.97 1.34 -15.16
C VAL A 51 13.93 1.36 -16.35
N ARG A 52 15.25 1.33 -16.12
CA ARG A 52 16.24 1.31 -17.22
C ARG A 52 16.04 0.11 -18.15
N LYS A 53 15.84 -1.10 -17.61
CA LYS A 53 15.57 -2.30 -18.42
C LYS A 53 14.32 -2.15 -19.27
N LYS A 54 13.25 -1.55 -18.73
CA LYS A 54 12.02 -1.29 -19.50
C LYS A 54 12.24 -0.26 -20.61
N LEU A 55 12.95 0.83 -20.33
CA LEU A 55 13.30 1.84 -21.34
C LEU A 55 14.16 1.24 -22.47
N MET A 56 15.18 0.46 -22.12
CA MET A 56 16.02 -0.25 -23.10
C MET A 56 15.21 -1.24 -23.94
N GLY A 57 14.27 -1.97 -23.32
CA GLY A 57 13.37 -2.88 -24.04
C GLY A 57 12.45 -2.19 -25.06
N GLN A 58 12.23 -0.88 -24.92
CA GLN A 58 11.48 -0.04 -25.86
C GLN A 58 12.40 0.72 -26.85
N GLY A 59 13.71 0.40 -26.87
CA GLY A 59 14.69 1.04 -27.74
C GLY A 59 15.18 2.40 -27.27
N ILE A 60 14.86 2.82 -26.03
CA ILE A 60 15.33 4.08 -25.46
C ILE A 60 16.69 3.82 -24.80
N THR A 61 17.77 4.05 -25.54
CA THR A 61 19.15 3.77 -25.11
C THR A 61 19.95 5.00 -24.72
N ASP A 62 19.39 6.20 -24.89
CA ASP A 62 20.01 7.45 -24.46
C ASP A 62 20.10 7.50 -22.94
N THR A 63 21.31 7.52 -22.40
CA THR A 63 21.55 7.48 -20.96
C THR A 63 21.11 8.76 -20.25
N GLY A 64 21.22 9.92 -20.91
CA GLY A 64 20.76 11.18 -20.35
C GLY A 64 19.24 11.22 -20.18
N VAL A 65 18.50 10.67 -21.16
CA VAL A 65 17.04 10.47 -21.08
C VAL A 65 16.69 9.47 -19.98
N GLN A 66 17.36 8.31 -19.94
CA GLN A 66 17.12 7.29 -18.92
C GLN A 66 17.35 7.84 -17.50
N ASP A 67 18.45 8.56 -17.28
CA ASP A 67 18.79 9.11 -15.96
C ASP A 67 17.80 10.19 -15.52
N ALA A 68 17.32 11.02 -16.45
CA ALA A 68 16.25 11.99 -16.15
C ALA A 68 14.96 11.29 -15.70
N ILE A 69 14.56 10.22 -16.39
CA ILE A 69 13.36 9.43 -16.05
C ILE A 69 13.53 8.72 -14.71
N VAL A 70 14.69 8.11 -14.45
CA VAL A 70 14.98 7.42 -13.19
C VAL A 70 14.98 8.40 -12.01
N ALA A 71 15.54 9.60 -12.19
CA ALA A 71 15.53 10.63 -11.15
C ALA A 71 14.09 11.09 -10.82
N TYR A 72 13.27 11.32 -11.85
CA TYR A 72 11.86 11.66 -11.69
C TYR A 72 11.07 10.55 -10.98
N ASP A 73 11.26 9.29 -11.39
CA ASP A 73 10.59 8.13 -10.80
C ASP A 73 11.00 7.92 -9.33
N THR A 74 12.29 8.06 -9.02
CA THR A 74 12.81 7.92 -7.65
C THR A 74 12.21 8.96 -6.72
N ALA A 75 12.17 10.22 -7.15
CA ALA A 75 11.57 11.30 -6.38
C ALA A 75 10.07 11.07 -6.15
N SER A 76 9.35 10.64 -7.19
CA SER A 76 7.91 10.35 -7.11
C SER A 76 7.61 9.14 -6.21
N TYR A 77 8.41 8.08 -6.27
CA TYR A 77 8.26 6.91 -5.41
C TYR A 77 8.49 7.23 -3.93
N ALA A 78 9.47 8.09 -3.61
CA ALA A 78 9.70 8.53 -2.25
C ALA A 78 8.49 9.31 -1.69
N ALA A 79 7.95 10.25 -2.46
CA ALA A 79 6.77 11.02 -2.05
C ALA A 79 5.50 10.15 -1.92
N GLU A 80 5.30 9.18 -2.82
CA GLU A 80 4.20 8.20 -2.73
C GLU A 80 4.28 7.38 -1.44
N ARG A 81 5.49 7.02 -0.98
CA ARG A 81 5.68 6.30 0.28
C ARG A 81 5.26 7.15 1.47
N ASP A 82 5.64 8.42 1.49
CA ASP A 82 5.30 9.33 2.60
C ASP A 82 3.78 9.57 2.68
N LEU A 83 3.11 9.69 1.53
CA LEU A 83 1.65 9.71 1.44
C LEU A 83 1.02 8.41 1.96
N SER A 84 1.55 7.25 1.54
CA SER A 84 1.08 5.94 1.98
C SER A 84 1.21 5.76 3.48
N ASP A 85 2.31 6.21 4.09
CA ASP A 85 2.54 6.14 5.53
C ASP A 85 1.51 7.01 6.30
N LYS A 86 1.23 8.23 5.82
CA LYS A 86 0.21 9.11 6.41
C LYS A 86 -1.19 8.52 6.29
N TYR A 87 -1.53 7.96 5.13
CA TYR A 87 -2.81 7.28 4.92
C TYR A 87 -2.96 6.07 5.84
N ALA A 88 -1.93 5.22 5.95
CA ALA A 88 -1.93 4.06 6.83
C ALA A 88 -2.10 4.46 8.30
N THR A 89 -1.47 5.56 8.72
CA THR A 89 -1.63 6.14 10.07
C THR A 89 -3.10 6.45 10.35
N ILE A 90 -3.76 7.20 9.45
CA ILE A 90 -5.18 7.56 9.61
C ILE A 90 -6.06 6.29 9.64
N PHE A 91 -5.83 5.35 8.72
CA PHE A 91 -6.59 4.11 8.64
C PHE A 91 -6.51 3.29 9.93
N VAL A 92 -5.29 3.07 10.44
CA VAL A 92 -5.06 2.35 11.70
C VAL A 92 -5.70 3.09 12.87
N SER A 93 -5.55 4.42 12.94
CA SER A 93 -6.15 5.22 14.01
C SER A 93 -7.66 5.11 14.07
N ILE A 94 -8.34 5.05 12.91
CA ILE A 94 -9.79 4.82 12.84
C ILE A 94 -10.12 3.39 13.27
N ALA A 95 -9.45 2.39 12.67
CA ALA A 95 -9.76 0.97 12.90
C ALA A 95 -9.57 0.55 14.36
N GLN A 96 -8.64 1.19 15.07
CA GLN A 96 -8.31 0.88 16.46
C GLN A 96 -8.75 1.96 17.46
N ASN A 97 -9.51 2.97 17.00
CA ASN A 97 -10.00 4.08 17.83
C ASN A 97 -8.88 4.76 18.65
N LEU A 98 -7.71 4.98 18.02
CA LEU A 98 -6.53 5.52 18.68
C LEU A 98 -6.48 7.04 18.71
N PHE A 99 -7.21 7.71 17.81
CA PHE A 99 -7.28 9.17 17.73
C PHE A 99 -8.63 9.66 18.23
N THR A 100 -8.62 10.79 18.93
CA THR A 100 -9.83 11.59 19.15
C THR A 100 -10.31 12.21 17.84
N ASP A 101 -11.58 12.62 17.77
CA ASP A 101 -12.13 13.31 16.60
C ASP A 101 -11.32 14.56 16.19
N ALA A 102 -10.79 15.29 17.16
CA ALA A 102 -9.92 16.44 16.92
C ALA A 102 -8.59 16.03 16.27
N GLN A 103 -7.96 14.95 16.78
CA GLN A 103 -6.72 14.42 16.21
C GLN A 103 -6.94 13.83 14.80
N LEU A 104 -8.06 13.17 14.58
CA LEU A 104 -8.45 12.64 13.28
C LEU A 104 -8.71 13.78 12.28
N THR A 105 -9.39 14.84 12.70
CA THR A 105 -9.61 16.05 11.90
C THR A 105 -8.28 16.71 11.51
N SER A 106 -7.35 16.88 12.46
CA SER A 106 -6.02 17.42 12.16
C SER A 106 -5.26 16.54 11.15
N SER A 107 -5.19 15.24 11.41
CA SER A 107 -4.44 14.29 10.58
C SER A 107 -4.99 14.19 9.17
N THR A 108 -6.32 14.22 9.01
CA THR A 108 -6.97 14.20 7.69
C THR A 108 -6.77 15.51 6.92
N ASN A 109 -6.77 16.67 7.60
CA ASN A 109 -6.45 17.94 6.98
C ASN A 109 -4.99 18.02 6.53
N GLU A 110 -4.06 17.57 7.37
CA GLU A 110 -2.64 17.47 7.01
C GLU A 110 -2.41 16.53 5.82
N PHE A 111 -3.07 15.36 5.81
CA PHE A 111 -3.01 14.44 4.68
C PHE A 111 -3.54 15.08 3.40
N ARG A 112 -4.68 15.78 3.45
CA ARG A 112 -5.24 16.49 2.28
C ARG A 112 -4.31 17.59 1.77
N ALA A 113 -3.70 18.36 2.67
CA ALA A 113 -2.70 19.36 2.29
C ALA A 113 -1.50 18.70 1.59
N PHE A 114 -0.97 17.61 2.16
CA PHE A 114 0.15 16.87 1.57
C PHE A 114 -0.18 16.25 0.21
N VAL A 115 -1.43 15.81 0.01
CA VAL A 115 -1.91 15.36 -1.32
C VAL A 115 -1.94 16.53 -2.32
N GLY A 116 -2.33 17.73 -1.88
CA GLY A 116 -2.26 18.94 -2.70
C GLY A 116 -0.83 19.27 -3.12
N ASP A 117 0.06 19.39 -2.13
CA ASP A 117 1.48 19.70 -2.36
C ASP A 117 2.15 18.68 -3.30
N GLU A 118 1.85 17.38 -3.15
CA GLU A 118 2.40 16.34 -4.02
C GLU A 118 1.86 16.41 -5.46
N LYS A 119 0.60 16.81 -5.65
CA LYS A 119 0.05 17.03 -7.00
C LYS A 119 0.80 18.17 -7.70
N ASP A 120 0.96 19.30 -7.02
CA ASP A 120 1.64 20.46 -7.56
C ASP A 120 3.12 20.15 -7.84
N ARG A 121 3.81 19.47 -6.91
CA ARG A 121 5.19 19.01 -7.10
C ARG A 121 5.31 18.08 -8.31
N ARG A 122 4.38 17.15 -8.48
CA ARG A 122 4.39 16.19 -9.59
C ARG A 122 4.17 16.86 -10.93
N GLU A 123 3.26 17.84 -10.99
CA GLU A 123 3.01 18.64 -12.21
C GLU A 123 4.27 19.40 -12.63
N VAL A 124 4.92 20.11 -11.70
CA VAL A 124 6.18 20.82 -11.95
C VAL A 124 7.28 19.85 -12.39
N ALA A 125 7.48 18.76 -11.64
CA ALA A 125 8.52 17.78 -11.96
C ALA A 125 8.30 17.09 -13.32
N TYR A 126 7.04 16.89 -13.73
CA TYR A 126 6.70 16.37 -15.05
C TYR A 126 6.98 17.41 -16.14
N GLY A 127 6.65 18.68 -15.92
CA GLY A 127 7.00 19.78 -16.81
C GLY A 127 8.51 19.86 -17.04
N ASP A 128 9.30 19.81 -15.96
CA ASP A 128 10.77 19.82 -16.02
C ASP A 128 11.32 18.60 -16.76
N LEU A 129 10.81 17.39 -16.47
CA LEU A 129 11.20 16.17 -17.18
C LEU A 129 10.87 16.29 -18.67
N SER A 130 9.64 16.69 -19.00
CA SER A 130 9.13 16.81 -20.36
C SER A 130 9.97 17.77 -21.19
N GLN A 131 10.34 18.92 -20.63
CA GLN A 131 11.26 19.86 -21.28
C GLN A 131 12.65 19.26 -21.46
N LYS A 132 13.21 18.64 -20.42
CA LYS A 132 14.57 18.10 -20.42
C LYS A 132 14.80 16.99 -21.45
N ILE A 133 13.78 16.15 -21.71
CA ILE A 133 13.86 15.04 -22.67
C ILE A 133 13.13 15.34 -23.98
N GLU A 134 12.71 16.60 -24.19
CA GLU A 134 11.92 17.05 -25.34
C GLU A 134 10.70 16.16 -25.63
N LEU A 135 9.95 15.77 -24.60
CA LEU A 135 8.91 14.74 -24.67
C LEU A 135 7.82 15.05 -25.70
N ALA A 136 7.49 16.33 -25.91
CA ALA A 136 6.55 16.77 -26.95
C ALA A 136 6.95 16.39 -28.38
N ARG A 137 8.23 16.15 -28.64
CA ARG A 137 8.75 15.68 -29.93
C ARG A 137 8.85 14.15 -30.01
N ASN A 138 8.59 13.45 -28.92
CA ASN A 138 8.75 12.00 -28.81
C ASN A 138 7.48 11.33 -28.25
N PRO A 139 6.39 11.25 -29.03
CA PRO A 139 5.11 10.69 -28.58
C PRO A 139 5.20 9.20 -28.20
N ARG A 140 6.18 8.46 -28.75
CA ARG A 140 6.43 7.06 -28.36
C ARG A 140 7.02 6.97 -26.96
N LEU A 141 7.94 7.88 -26.61
CA LEU A 141 8.48 7.96 -25.26
C LEU A 141 7.39 8.34 -24.27
N ASP A 142 6.54 9.32 -24.60
CA ASP A 142 5.41 9.72 -23.76
C ASP A 142 4.46 8.56 -23.46
N ALA A 143 3.99 7.87 -24.51
CA ALA A 143 3.17 6.67 -24.37
C ALA A 143 3.88 5.55 -23.57
N THR A 144 5.20 5.41 -23.72
CA THR A 144 5.99 4.45 -22.93
C THR A 144 5.99 4.82 -21.44
N LEU A 145 6.23 6.08 -21.10
CA LEU A 145 6.22 6.54 -19.70
C LEU A 145 4.83 6.37 -19.07
N MET A 146 3.77 6.67 -19.83
CA MET A 146 2.38 6.51 -19.40
C MET A 146 2.03 5.04 -19.17
N THR A 147 2.36 4.14 -20.12
CA THR A 147 2.08 2.71 -20.01
C THR A 147 2.90 2.00 -18.93
N LEU A 148 4.11 2.49 -18.64
CA LEU A 148 4.90 2.05 -17.49
C LEU A 148 4.36 2.59 -16.15
N GLY A 149 3.37 3.49 -16.18
CA GLY A 149 2.81 4.13 -14.99
C GLY A 149 3.78 5.05 -14.27
N LEU A 150 4.78 5.57 -15.00
CA LEU A 150 5.77 6.53 -14.50
C LEU A 150 5.17 7.93 -14.51
N VAL A 151 4.42 8.27 -15.55
CA VAL A 151 3.71 9.56 -15.68
C VAL A 151 2.21 9.33 -15.81
N GLY A 152 1.45 10.39 -15.57
CA GLY A 152 0.00 10.37 -15.68
C GLY A 152 -0.73 9.85 -14.44
N ASN A 153 -2.00 10.23 -14.30
CA ASN A 153 -2.87 9.79 -13.21
C ASN A 153 -3.66 8.52 -13.58
N GLU A 154 -3.54 8.07 -14.83
CA GLU A 154 -4.26 6.93 -15.40
C GLU A 154 -3.88 5.63 -14.70
N ARG A 155 -2.67 5.53 -14.11
CA ARG A 155 -2.29 4.40 -13.24
C ARG A 155 -3.32 4.13 -12.14
N LEU A 156 -3.91 5.17 -11.54
CA LEU A 156 -4.93 5.03 -10.50
C LEU A 156 -6.27 4.56 -11.07
N LEU A 157 -6.59 4.97 -12.30
CA LEU A 157 -7.83 4.58 -12.98
C LEU A 157 -7.75 3.13 -13.49
N VAL A 158 -6.64 2.73 -14.08
CA VAL A 158 -6.42 1.37 -14.62
C VAL A 158 -6.24 0.35 -13.50
N ALA A 159 -5.55 0.69 -12.40
CA ALA A 159 -5.42 -0.19 -11.24
C ALA A 159 -6.77 -0.47 -10.56
N SER A 160 -7.67 0.53 -10.53
CA SER A 160 -9.02 0.40 -9.99
C SER A 160 -9.88 -0.56 -10.83
N SER A 161 -9.68 -0.60 -12.15
CA SER A 161 -10.37 -1.57 -13.03
C SER A 161 -9.94 -3.02 -12.78
N ASN A 162 -8.72 -3.26 -12.29
CA ASN A 162 -8.23 -4.61 -11.99
C ASN A 162 -8.54 -5.11 -10.57
N HIS A 163 -8.94 -4.24 -9.64
CA HIS A 163 -9.26 -4.64 -8.26
C HIS A 163 -10.74 -4.97 -8.01
N VAL A 164 -11.65 -4.65 -8.94
CA VAL A 164 -13.08 -4.96 -8.78
C VAL A 164 -13.42 -6.43 -9.09
N SER A 165 -12.53 -7.21 -9.70
CA SER A 165 -12.76 -8.64 -9.97
C SER A 165 -12.15 -9.62 -8.96
N GLY A 166 -11.42 -9.14 -7.93
CA GLY A 166 -10.48 -9.99 -7.18
C GLY A 166 -10.90 -10.50 -5.79
N SER A 167 -11.75 -9.81 -5.03
CA SER A 167 -11.89 -10.15 -3.61
C SER A 167 -13.16 -9.65 -2.95
N MET A 168 -14.30 -10.29 -3.27
CA MET A 168 -15.40 -10.50 -2.33
C MET A 168 -16.00 -11.89 -2.58
N LYS A 169 -15.19 -12.94 -2.42
CA LYS A 169 -15.75 -14.23 -2.00
C LYS A 169 -16.06 -14.10 -0.51
N LEU A 170 -17.23 -13.55 -0.20
CA LEU A 170 -17.93 -13.86 1.02
C LEU A 170 -18.22 -15.37 0.95
N GLN A 171 -17.29 -16.19 1.46
CA GLN A 171 -17.65 -17.54 1.90
C GLN A 171 -18.57 -17.36 3.09
N VAL A 172 -19.87 -17.25 2.80
CA VAL A 172 -20.90 -17.61 3.75
C VAL A 172 -20.85 -19.13 3.79
N GLU A 173 -20.05 -19.68 4.71
CA GLU A 173 -20.23 -21.06 5.15
C GLU A 173 -21.63 -21.13 5.75
N PHE A 174 -22.59 -21.58 4.94
CA PHE A 174 -23.81 -22.17 5.45
C PHE A 174 -23.39 -23.49 6.07
N ASP A 175 -23.18 -23.47 7.38
CA ASP A 175 -23.14 -24.64 8.23
C ASP A 175 -24.53 -25.28 8.19
N SER A 176 -24.77 -26.10 7.16
CA SER A 176 -25.91 -26.99 7.09
C SER A 176 -25.61 -28.14 8.04
N GLY A 177 -25.95 -27.94 9.31
CA GLY A 177 -26.04 -29.01 10.29
C GLY A 177 -26.95 -30.11 9.75
N ASN A 178 -26.32 -31.18 9.27
CA ASN A 178 -26.92 -32.46 8.98
C ASN A 178 -26.01 -33.48 9.66
N ASP A 179 -26.14 -33.56 10.99
CA ASP A 179 -25.56 -34.64 11.77
C ASP A 179 -26.67 -35.67 11.92
N ASP A 180 -26.63 -36.60 10.97
CA ASP A 180 -27.55 -37.70 10.81
C ASP A 180 -27.24 -38.78 11.86
N GLY A 181 -28.30 -39.26 12.51
CA GLY A 181 -28.46 -40.69 12.74
C GLY A 181 -27.66 -41.28 13.89
N ASP A 182 -28.30 -41.32 15.05
CA ASP A 182 -28.15 -42.40 16.03
C ASP A 182 -28.32 -43.76 15.33
N ASP A 183 -27.22 -44.42 15.01
CA ASP A 183 -27.20 -45.86 14.73
C ASP A 183 -26.82 -46.58 16.03
N ASP A 184 -27.86 -46.91 16.80
CA ASP A 184 -27.81 -47.82 17.94
C ASP A 184 -27.21 -49.17 17.50
N GLN A 185 -26.02 -49.48 18.02
CA GLN A 185 -25.43 -50.81 17.98
C GLN A 185 -26.03 -51.65 19.09
N GLU A 186 -27.03 -52.48 18.75
CA GLU A 186 -27.45 -53.61 19.58
C GLU A 186 -27.02 -54.92 18.89
N ASP A 187 -26.31 -55.73 19.69
CA ASP A 187 -26.38 -57.19 19.79
C ASP A 187 -25.95 -58.03 18.56
N ASP A 188 -25.34 -59.20 18.65
CA ASP A 188 -24.79 -60.09 19.68
C ASP A 188 -24.06 -61.20 18.87
N ASP A 189 -23.37 -62.11 19.56
CA ASP A 189 -23.09 -63.52 19.18
C ASP A 189 -21.60 -63.93 19.27
N ASP A 190 -21.22 -64.24 20.51
CA ASP A 190 -20.75 -65.56 20.98
C ASP A 190 -19.93 -66.46 20.03
N ASP A 191 -18.65 -66.62 20.37
CA ASP A 191 -17.85 -67.81 20.03
C ASP A 191 -17.08 -68.29 21.29
N GLN A 192 -17.62 -69.28 22.00
CA GLN A 192 -16.89 -70.32 22.77
C GLN A 192 -17.64 -71.65 22.75
#